data_AF-A0A401ZQD8-F1
#
_entry.id   AF-A0A401ZQD8-F1
#
_cell.length_a   1.000
_cell.length_b   1.000
_cell.length_c   1.000
_cell.angle_alpha   90.00
_cell.angle_beta   90.00
_cell.angle_gamma   90.00
#
_symmetry.space_group_name_H-M   'P 1'
#
loop_
_entity.id
_entity.type
_entity.pdbx_description
1 polymer ?
#
loop_
_entity_poly.entity_id
_entity_poly.type
_entity_poly.pdbx_seq_one_letter_code
_entity_poly.pdbx_strand_id
1 'polypeptide(L)'
;MKYPFRDFPSPLGARNSRPLGGPPDELDRWLVRWRLGMFKSIYRLRQHRWRVVGVLLILALLVTVWLLPMPDETGAVQTIHNRETTLVTGLQKVCDHPQQVFQQFGYAQAKVPDRNTLSQLPTPAHLQLQKQGDMTYDPATDILCTIGGSGIYTRFVQHLQKW
;
A
#
# COMPACT_ATOMS: atom_id res chain seq x y z
N MET A 1 8.50 -8.61 -58.93
CA MET A 1 7.86 -9.42 -57.87
C MET A 1 6.36 -9.45 -58.15
N LYS A 2 5.83 -10.65 -58.42
CA LYS A 2 4.41 -10.94 -58.69
C LYS A 2 3.68 -11.09 -57.36
N TYR A 3 2.54 -10.42 -57.18
CA TYR A 3 1.72 -10.56 -55.98
C TYR A 3 0.89 -11.86 -56.04
N PRO A 4 0.91 -12.73 -55.02
CA PRO A 4 0.24 -14.03 -55.01
C PRO A 4 -1.10 -13.99 -54.26
N PHE A 5 -1.98 -13.04 -54.59
CA PHE A 5 -3.36 -13.03 -54.06
C PHE A 5 -4.34 -12.93 -55.22
N ARG A 6 -4.41 -14.02 -55.98
CA ARG A 6 -5.48 -14.26 -56.94
C ARG A 6 -6.27 -15.45 -56.38
N ASP A 7 -7.59 -15.30 -56.41
CA ASP A 7 -8.58 -16.38 -56.35
C ASP A 7 -9.10 -16.76 -54.96
N PHE A 8 -9.83 -15.83 -54.32
CA PHE A 8 -10.98 -16.23 -53.50
C PHE A 8 -12.23 -16.23 -54.39
N PRO A 9 -12.82 -17.39 -54.72
CA PRO A 9 -14.10 -17.41 -55.40
C PRO A 9 -15.20 -17.05 -54.40
N SER A 10 -15.70 -15.81 -54.47
CA SER A 10 -16.95 -15.44 -53.81
C SER A 10 -18.11 -16.15 -54.51
N PRO A 11 -18.88 -17.01 -53.83
CA PRO A 11 -20.09 -17.55 -54.42
C PRO A 11 -21.23 -16.53 -54.24
N LEU A 12 -22.14 -16.53 -55.21
CA LEU A 12 -23.47 -15.90 -55.18
C LEU A 12 -23.53 -14.41 -55.57
N GLY A 13 -23.57 -14.20 -56.89
CA GLY A 13 -24.75 -13.61 -57.53
C GLY A 13 -25.26 -12.26 -57.01
N ALA A 14 -24.53 -11.18 -57.30
CA ALA A 14 -25.08 -9.82 -57.29
C ALA A 14 -25.16 -9.27 -58.73
N ARG A 15 -25.96 -9.94 -59.55
CA ARG A 15 -26.29 -9.51 -60.91
C ARG A 15 -27.42 -8.47 -60.79
N ASN A 16 -27.09 -7.21 -60.47
CA ASN A 16 -27.85 -5.96 -60.76
C ASN A 16 -27.46 -4.74 -59.88
N SER A 17 -26.22 -4.58 -59.42
CA SER A 17 -25.77 -3.27 -58.92
C SER A 17 -25.25 -2.43 -60.08
N ARG A 18 -26.00 -1.39 -60.43
CA ARG A 18 -25.61 -0.28 -61.31
C ARG A 18 -24.18 0.20 -60.97
N PRO A 19 -23.38 0.69 -61.94
CA PRO A 19 -22.11 1.34 -61.66
C PRO A 19 -22.41 2.72 -61.07
N LEU A 20 -22.83 2.75 -59.81
CA LEU A 20 -22.88 3.97 -59.04
C LEU A 20 -21.43 4.23 -58.63
N GLY A 21 -20.78 5.14 -59.34
CA GLY A 21 -19.50 5.75 -58.94
C GLY A 21 -19.68 6.51 -57.63
N GLY A 22 -19.88 5.76 -56.55
CA GLY A 22 -19.75 6.27 -55.19
C GLY A 22 -18.28 6.60 -54.94
N PRO A 23 -18.00 7.68 -54.22
CA PRO A 23 -16.63 8.02 -53.86
C PRO A 23 -15.99 6.81 -53.15
N PRO A 24 -14.73 6.47 -53.46
CA PRO A 24 -14.09 5.28 -52.88
C PRO A 24 -14.21 5.35 -51.36
N ASP A 25 -14.71 4.25 -50.78
CA ASP A 25 -15.13 4.13 -49.38
C ASP A 25 -14.20 4.91 -48.45
N GLU A 26 -14.75 5.87 -47.72
CA GLU A 26 -14.00 6.71 -46.79
C GLU A 26 -13.23 5.87 -45.75
N LEU A 27 -13.72 4.66 -45.49
CA LEU A 27 -13.09 3.66 -44.64
C LEU A 27 -11.69 3.28 -45.13
N ASP A 28 -11.51 3.08 -46.44
CA ASP A 28 -10.21 2.73 -47.04
C ASP A 28 -9.24 3.91 -46.99
N ARG A 29 -9.73 5.13 -47.24
CA ARG A 29 -8.91 6.34 -47.10
C ARG A 29 -8.49 6.56 -45.65
N TRP A 30 -9.36 6.27 -44.70
CA TRP A 30 -9.06 6.36 -43.27
C TRP A 30 -8.02 5.31 -42.86
N LEU A 31 -8.19 4.05 -43.26
CA LEU A 31 -7.26 2.95 -42.99
C LEU A 31 -5.85 3.23 -43.54
N VAL A 32 -5.73 3.78 -44.76
CA VAL A 32 -4.44 4.11 -45.35
C VAL A 32 -3.76 5.27 -44.61
N ARG A 33 -4.50 6.32 -44.25
CA ARG A 33 -3.96 7.42 -43.41
C ARG A 33 -3.53 6.92 -42.03
N TRP A 34 -4.32 6.07 -41.41
CA TRP A 34 -4.03 5.53 -40.08
C TRP A 34 -2.78 4.64 -40.09
N ARG A 35 -2.63 3.78 -41.10
CA ARG A 35 -1.42 2.97 -41.30
C ARG A 35 -0.18 3.83 -41.49
N LEU A 36 -0.23 4.84 -42.37
CA LEU A 36 0.89 5.76 -42.59
C LEU A 36 1.25 6.54 -41.31
N GLY A 37 0.25 6.95 -40.52
CA GLY A 37 0.45 7.58 -39.21
C GLY A 37 1.18 6.66 -38.22
N MET A 38 0.76 5.39 -38.13
CA MET A 38 1.40 4.38 -37.28
C MET A 38 2.84 4.08 -37.70
N PHE A 39 3.13 3.96 -38.99
CA PHE A 39 4.50 3.77 -39.44
C PHE A 39 5.40 4.96 -39.12
N LYS A 40 4.88 6.18 -39.22
CA LYS A 40 5.62 7.41 -38.88
C LYS A 40 5.88 7.53 -37.37
N SER A 41 4.93 7.12 -36.52
CA SER A 41 5.13 7.09 -35.06
C SER A 41 6.15 6.03 -34.64
N ILE A 42 6.08 4.83 -35.23
CA ILE A 42 7.03 3.74 -34.99
C ILE A 42 8.46 4.12 -35.44
N TYR A 43 8.59 4.83 -36.55
CA TYR A 43 9.90 5.28 -37.04
C TYR A 43 10.52 6.35 -36.12
N ARG A 44 9.72 7.29 -35.59
CA ARG A 44 10.19 8.28 -34.59
C ARG A 44 10.56 7.61 -33.26
N LEU A 45 9.85 6.57 -32.85
CA LEU A 45 10.20 5.76 -31.68
C LEU A 45 11.57 5.09 -31.85
N ARG A 46 11.94 4.67 -33.07
CA ARG A 46 13.27 4.12 -33.36
C ARG A 46 14.39 5.14 -33.17
N GLN A 47 14.18 6.39 -33.60
CA GLN A 47 15.18 7.45 -33.50
C GLN A 47 15.38 7.96 -32.05
N HIS A 48 14.40 7.74 -31.18
CA HIS A 48 14.46 8.13 -29.77
C HIS A 48 14.44 6.95 -28.80
N ARG A 49 14.87 5.76 -29.25
CA ARG A 49 14.97 4.54 -28.42
C ARG A 49 15.65 4.80 -27.07
N TRP A 50 16.78 5.50 -27.09
CA TRP A 50 17.53 5.82 -25.88
C TRP A 50 16.80 6.75 -24.92
N ARG A 51 16.03 7.72 -25.43
CA ARG A 51 15.23 8.62 -24.59
C ARG A 51 14.07 7.87 -23.94
N VAL A 52 13.40 7.00 -24.68
CA VAL A 52 12.29 6.18 -24.16
C VAL A 52 12.81 5.18 -23.11
N VAL A 53 13.93 4.51 -23.38
CA VAL A 53 14.57 3.60 -22.41
C VAL A 53 15.00 4.36 -21.15
N GLY A 54 15.58 5.56 -21.29
CA GLY A 54 15.95 6.40 -20.15
C GLY A 54 14.75 6.79 -19.28
N VAL A 55 13.65 7.22 -19.89
CA VAL A 55 12.42 7.56 -19.16
C VAL A 55 11.83 6.34 -18.44
N LEU A 56 11.82 5.17 -19.09
CA LEU A 56 11.34 3.94 -18.47
C LEU A 56 12.20 3.51 -17.27
N LEU A 57 13.53 3.63 -17.35
CA LEU A 57 14.43 3.34 -16.24
C LEU A 57 14.21 4.27 -15.05
N ILE A 58 14.01 5.57 -15.30
CA ILE A 58 13.74 6.56 -14.25
C ILE A 58 12.41 6.24 -13.54
N LEU A 59 11.36 5.91 -14.30
CA LEU A 59 10.07 5.51 -13.73
C LEU A 59 10.18 4.23 -12.90
N ALA A 60 10.92 3.22 -13.39
CA ALA A 60 11.15 1.99 -12.65
C ALA A 60 11.86 2.26 -11.32
N LEU A 61 12.89 3.12 -11.30
CA LEU A 61 13.59 3.52 -10.08
C LEU A 61 12.66 4.22 -9.08
N LEU A 62 11.85 5.17 -9.55
CA LEU A 62 10.86 5.85 -8.69
C LEU A 62 9.89 4.86 -8.07
N VAL A 63 9.36 3.93 -8.87
CA VAL A 63 8.44 2.89 -8.39
C VAL A 63 9.12 2.00 -7.36
N THR A 64 10.38 1.62 -7.56
CA THR A 64 11.13 0.85 -6.55
C THR A 64 11.31 1.62 -5.25
N VAL A 65 11.65 2.91 -5.29
CA VAL A 65 11.79 3.73 -4.07
C VAL A 65 10.47 3.82 -3.29
N TRP A 66 9.34 3.91 -4.00
CA TRP A 66 8.02 3.90 -3.38
C TRP A 66 7.61 2.54 -2.80
N LEU A 67 8.12 1.45 -3.39
CA LEU A 67 7.82 0.07 -2.97
C LEU A 67 8.79 -0.45 -1.92
N LEU A 68 9.96 0.16 -1.72
CA LEU A 68 10.83 -0.22 -0.62
C LEU A 68 10.18 0.27 0.68
N PRO A 69 9.67 -0.65 1.55
CA PRO A 69 9.27 -0.25 2.88
C PRO A 69 10.49 0.36 3.55
N MET A 70 10.36 1.58 4.08
CA MET A 70 11.44 2.19 4.83
C MET A 70 11.86 1.20 5.93
N PRO A 71 13.13 0.75 5.97
CA PRO A 71 13.58 -0.11 7.05
C PRO A 71 13.50 0.71 8.32
N ASP A 72 12.53 0.39 9.17
CA ASP A 72 12.48 0.89 10.53
C ASP A 72 13.73 0.36 11.24
N GLU A 73 14.74 1.22 11.37
CA GLU A 73 16.00 1.02 12.10
C GLU A 73 15.77 0.81 13.62
N THR A 74 14.63 0.28 14.04
CA THR A 74 14.31 -0.03 15.43
C THR A 74 14.22 -1.54 15.63
N GLY A 75 15.35 -2.12 16.04
CA GLY A 75 15.36 -3.19 17.04
C GLY A 75 14.86 -4.55 16.56
N ALA A 76 15.70 -5.24 15.80
CA ALA A 76 15.64 -6.69 15.66
C ALA A 76 15.94 -7.40 17.00
N VAL A 77 15.02 -7.35 17.98
CA VAL A 77 14.96 -8.29 19.11
C VAL A 77 13.50 -8.35 19.58
N GLN A 78 12.73 -9.36 19.15
CA GLN A 78 11.86 -10.20 19.99
C GLN A 78 10.77 -10.92 19.17
N THR A 79 10.94 -12.25 19.13
CA THR A 79 9.90 -13.26 19.36
C THR A 79 8.72 -13.36 18.38
N ILE A 80 9.06 -13.95 17.25
CA ILE A 80 8.29 -14.98 16.53
C ILE A 80 7.50 -15.86 17.54
N HIS A 81 6.21 -15.61 17.77
CA HIS A 81 5.16 -16.64 18.00
C HIS A 81 3.74 -16.12 18.31
N ASN A 82 3.49 -14.82 18.49
CA ASN A 82 2.13 -14.33 18.83
C ASN A 82 1.44 -13.48 17.74
N ARG A 83 1.91 -13.49 16.50
CA ARG A 83 1.49 -12.52 15.45
C ARG A 83 0.20 -12.87 14.70
N GLU A 84 -0.36 -14.07 14.84
CA GLU A 84 -1.46 -14.50 13.97
C GLU A 84 -2.87 -14.07 14.41
N THR A 85 -3.08 -13.62 15.66
CA THR A 85 -4.44 -13.29 16.15
C THR A 85 -4.74 -11.80 16.29
N THR A 86 -3.75 -10.90 16.17
CA THR A 86 -3.92 -9.45 16.43
C THR A 86 -4.06 -8.58 15.18
N LEU A 87 -3.92 -9.16 13.98
CA LEU A 87 -3.98 -8.42 12.71
C LEU A 87 -5.39 -8.05 12.23
N VAL A 88 -6.46 -8.56 12.86
CA VAL A 88 -7.83 -8.35 12.37
C VAL A 88 -8.49 -7.08 12.96
N THR A 89 -7.94 -6.48 14.02
CA THR A 89 -8.51 -5.27 14.65
C THR A 89 -7.52 -4.13 14.88
N GLY A 90 -6.20 -4.34 14.73
CA GLY A 90 -5.19 -3.29 14.99
C GLY A 90 -5.12 -2.82 16.46
N LEU A 91 -5.84 -3.49 17.36
CA LEU A 91 -5.88 -3.22 18.80
C LEU A 91 -5.15 -4.35 19.52
N GLN A 92 -3.82 -4.27 19.59
CA GLN A 92 -3.02 -5.24 20.34
C GLN A 92 -3.17 -4.98 21.84
N LYS A 93 -3.75 -5.96 22.55
CA LYS A 93 -3.73 -6.00 24.03
C LYS A 93 -2.35 -6.48 24.48
N VAL A 94 -1.69 -5.68 25.31
CA VAL A 94 -0.38 -5.97 25.89
C VAL A 94 -0.55 -6.02 27.40
N CYS A 95 -0.04 -7.06 28.04
CA CYS A 95 -0.06 -7.25 29.48
C CYS A 95 1.32 -7.69 29.94
N ASP A 96 2.06 -6.81 30.60
CA ASP A 96 3.37 -7.12 31.17
C ASP A 96 3.69 -6.14 32.30
N HIS A 97 4.89 -6.24 32.86
CA HIS A 97 5.42 -5.29 33.83
C HIS A 97 5.46 -3.89 33.21
N PRO A 98 5.18 -2.83 33.99
CA PRO A 98 5.07 -1.46 33.48
C PRO A 98 6.29 -1.04 32.64
N GLN A 99 7.50 -1.41 33.08
CA GLN A 99 8.72 -1.09 32.35
C GLN A 99 8.78 -1.72 30.96
N GLN A 100 8.32 -2.96 30.81
CA GLN A 100 8.31 -3.68 29.54
C GLN A 100 7.24 -3.14 28.60
N VAL A 101 6.04 -2.87 29.14
CA VAL A 101 4.95 -2.27 28.38
C VAL A 101 5.37 -0.92 27.81
N PHE A 102 5.95 -0.04 28.63
CA PHE A 102 6.40 1.27 28.17
C PHE A 102 7.54 1.17 27.14
N GLN A 103 8.48 0.23 27.30
CA GLN A 103 9.53 -0.03 26.31
C GLN A 103 8.96 -0.52 24.98
N GLN A 104 7.95 -1.40 25.01
CA GLN A 104 7.29 -1.92 23.80
C GLN A 104 6.62 -0.81 22.98
N PHE A 105 6.19 0.28 23.63
CA PHE A 105 5.66 1.48 22.96
C PHE A 105 6.72 2.56 22.70
N GLY A 106 8.01 2.27 22.89
CA GLY A 106 9.11 3.19 22.58
C GLY A 106 9.34 4.30 23.60
N TYR A 107 8.79 4.19 24.82
CA TYR A 107 9.03 5.16 25.88
C TYR A 107 10.30 4.85 26.69
N ALA A 108 11.04 5.89 27.05
CA ALA A 108 12.21 5.77 27.91
C ALA A 108 11.83 5.31 29.33
N GLN A 109 12.70 4.51 29.96
CA GLN A 109 12.47 4.03 31.34
C GLN A 109 12.25 5.17 32.35
N ALA A 110 12.90 6.32 32.16
CA ALA A 110 12.72 7.50 33.01
C ALA A 110 11.30 8.11 32.95
N LYS A 111 10.49 7.74 31.94
CA LYS A 111 9.09 8.18 31.80
C LYS A 111 8.08 7.16 32.35
N VAL A 112 8.56 6.04 32.90
CA VAL A 112 7.69 5.05 33.53
C VAL A 112 7.19 5.65 34.86
N PRO A 113 5.88 5.76 35.07
CA PRO A 113 5.33 6.28 36.32
C PRO A 113 5.64 5.35 37.48
N ASP A 114 5.76 5.93 38.68
CA ASP A 114 5.86 5.16 39.90
C ASP A 114 4.62 4.31 40.14
N ARG A 115 4.80 3.22 40.90
CA ARG A 115 3.74 2.28 41.29
C ARG A 115 2.53 2.97 41.93
N ASN A 116 2.75 4.04 42.68
CA ASN A 116 1.69 4.83 43.32
C ASN A 116 0.80 5.58 42.31
N THR A 117 1.35 5.94 41.16
CA THR A 117 0.61 6.60 40.09
C THR A 117 -0.14 5.55 39.26
N LEU A 118 0.48 4.38 39.04
CA LEU A 118 -0.14 3.25 38.35
C LEU A 118 -1.29 2.63 39.15
N SER A 119 -1.23 2.63 40.48
CA SER A 119 -2.31 2.12 41.34
C SER A 119 -3.59 2.94 41.30
N GLN A 120 -3.57 4.14 40.69
CA GLN A 120 -4.77 4.92 40.41
C GLN A 120 -5.55 4.39 39.20
N LEU A 121 -4.96 3.49 38.41
CA LEU A 121 -5.65 2.83 37.32
C LEU A 121 -6.62 1.78 37.85
N PRO A 122 -7.73 1.52 37.12
CA PRO A 122 -8.65 0.46 37.50
C PRO A 122 -7.95 -0.91 37.46
N THR A 123 -8.36 -1.79 38.36
CA THR A 123 -7.88 -3.18 38.36
C THR A 123 -8.56 -3.98 37.25
N PRO A 124 -7.93 -5.06 36.75
CA PRO A 124 -8.52 -5.90 35.71
C PRO A 124 -9.85 -6.56 36.12
N ALA A 125 -10.12 -6.66 37.42
CA ALA A 125 -11.41 -7.13 37.94
C ALA A 125 -12.56 -6.12 37.72
N HIS A 126 -12.25 -4.82 37.62
CA HIS A 126 -13.24 -3.74 37.55
C HIS A 126 -13.47 -3.24 36.12
N LEU A 127 -12.46 -3.35 35.26
CA LEU A 127 -12.54 -2.87 33.88
C LEU A 127 -12.06 -3.95 32.91
N GLN A 128 -12.94 -4.37 32.00
CA GLN A 128 -12.53 -5.18 30.87
C GLN A 128 -11.99 -4.26 29.77
N LEU A 129 -10.73 -4.48 29.42
CA LEU A 129 -10.06 -3.80 28.31
C LEU A 129 -10.76 -4.17 26.99
N GLN A 130 -11.50 -3.22 26.41
CA GLN A 130 -12.23 -3.43 25.14
C GLN A 130 -11.91 -2.37 24.09
N LYS A 131 -11.49 -1.17 24.49
CA LYS A 131 -11.25 -0.02 23.61
C LYS A 131 -9.81 0.46 23.67
N GLN A 132 -9.38 1.15 22.61
CA GLN A 132 -8.07 1.78 22.57
C GLN A 132 -7.95 2.83 23.69
N GLY A 133 -6.89 2.76 24.47
CA GLY A 133 -6.67 3.66 25.61
C GLY A 133 -7.27 3.20 26.93
N ASP A 134 -7.99 2.07 26.94
CA ASP A 134 -8.28 1.38 28.19
C ASP A 134 -6.97 0.83 28.77
N MET A 135 -6.80 1.03 30.07
CA MET A 135 -5.61 0.58 30.81
C MET A 135 -6.04 0.08 32.18
N THR A 136 -5.46 -1.03 32.60
CA THR A 136 -5.64 -1.58 33.94
C THR A 136 -4.31 -1.95 34.55
N TYR A 137 -4.16 -1.73 35.85
CA TYR A 137 -2.97 -2.13 36.59
C TYR A 137 -3.37 -2.99 37.77
N ASP A 138 -2.70 -4.12 37.92
CA ASP A 138 -2.83 -4.96 39.11
C ASP A 138 -1.63 -4.73 40.04
N PRO A 139 -1.82 -4.07 41.19
CA PRO A 139 -0.73 -3.85 42.13
C PRO A 139 -0.29 -5.14 42.81
N ALA A 140 -1.08 -6.23 42.84
CA ALA A 140 -0.67 -7.47 43.48
C ALA A 140 0.38 -8.21 42.65
N THR A 141 0.22 -8.24 41.33
CA THR A 141 1.10 -8.95 40.40
C THR A 141 2.07 -8.03 39.65
N ASP A 142 1.97 -6.72 39.86
CA ASP A 142 2.73 -5.69 39.11
C ASP A 142 2.57 -5.80 37.59
N ILE A 143 1.34 -6.08 37.13
CA ILE A 143 1.04 -6.24 35.71
C ILE A 143 0.22 -5.04 35.25
N LEU A 144 0.73 -4.35 34.22
CA LEU A 144 0.04 -3.32 33.48
C LEU A 144 -0.52 -3.93 32.19
N CYS A 145 -1.82 -3.85 32.01
CA CYS A 145 -2.48 -4.23 30.77
C CYS A 145 -3.03 -2.99 30.05
N THR A 146 -2.79 -2.90 28.75
CA THR A 146 -3.26 -1.79 27.90
C THR A 146 -3.69 -2.30 26.53
N ILE A 147 -4.62 -1.58 25.89
CA ILE A 147 -4.94 -1.78 24.47
C ILE A 147 -4.45 -0.57 23.69
N GLY A 148 -3.35 -0.76 22.96
CA GLY A 148 -2.66 0.30 22.23
C GLY A 148 -1.87 1.28 23.12
N GLY A 149 -1.16 2.23 22.49
CA GLY A 149 -0.30 3.20 23.16
C GLY A 149 -0.97 4.54 23.51
N SER A 150 -2.21 4.79 23.07
CA SER A 150 -2.90 6.07 23.25
C SER A 150 -3.21 6.38 24.72
N GLY A 151 -3.57 5.36 25.50
CA GLY A 151 -3.82 5.49 26.94
C GLY A 151 -2.55 5.91 27.69
N ILE A 152 -1.41 5.29 27.34
CA ILE A 152 -0.10 5.63 27.93
C ILE A 152 0.23 7.10 27.66
N TYR A 153 0.09 7.51 26.40
CA TYR A 153 0.39 8.87 25.99
C TYR A 153 -0.48 9.91 26.69
N THR A 154 -1.80 9.73 26.67
CA THR A 154 -2.76 10.70 27.21
C THR A 154 -2.69 10.81 28.73
N ARG A 155 -2.52 9.70 29.44
CA ARG A 155 -2.53 9.69 30.91
C ARG A 155 -1.20 10.06 31.54
N PHE A 156 -0.08 9.63 30.95
CA PHE A 156 1.23 9.78 31.57
C PHE A 156 2.11 10.78 30.84
N VAL A 157 2.18 10.73 29.51
CA VAL A 157 3.12 11.58 28.75
C VAL A 157 2.62 13.03 28.62
N GLN A 158 1.35 13.22 28.27
CA GLN A 158 0.76 14.56 28.10
C GLN A 158 0.63 15.30 29.43
N HIS A 159 0.39 14.57 30.53
CA HIS A 159 0.23 15.14 31.86
C HIS A 159 1.57 15.54 32.51
N LEU A 160 2.67 14.87 32.15
CA LEU A 160 4.02 15.18 32.62
C LEU A 160 4.60 16.49 32.03
N GLN A 161 4.06 17.02 30.94
CA GLN A 161 4.52 18.28 30.33
C GLN A 161 3.97 19.56 30.99
N LYS A 162 3.09 19.44 31.98
CA LYS A 162 2.50 20.59 32.69
C LYS A 162 3.17 20.93 34.03
N TRP A 163 4.29 20.29 34.33
CA TRP A 163 5.14 20.56 35.48
C TRP A 163 6.48 21.12 35.01
#